data_AF-A0A849CQG2-F1
#
_entry.id   AF-A0A849CQG2-F1
#
_cell.length_a   1.000
_cell.length_b   1.000
_cell.length_c   1.000
_cell.angle_alpha   90.00
_cell.angle_beta   90.00
_cell.angle_gamma   90.00
#
_symmetry.space_group_name_H-M   'P 1'
#
loop_
_entity.id
_entity.type
_entity.pdbx_description
1 polymer ?
#
loop_
_entity_poly.entity_id
_entity_poly.type
_entity_poly.pdbx_seq_one_letter_code
_entity_poly.pdbx_strand_id
1 'polypeptide(L)'
;MAYTTFQEWYNEADMPTRAEDGKWYDAETGLPYQPVVKKVVRKSVSSDAKGFRAYAKQFGGVALTGSTKQKEWAEKIRYEILVKCDDEQATAICALALTQKSTFWINFRNESAEQIFNRVCEIRKAIKEVNKARRAYEATADERGFMNKDTAECAAYEAAIKRYYEVAGE
;
A
#
# COMPACT_ATOMS: atom_id res chain seq x y z
N MET A 1 12.77 42.02 -2.63
CA MET A 1 13.36 40.81 -2.04
C MET A 1 13.94 40.00 -3.18
N ALA A 2 15.27 39.95 -3.28
CA ALA A 2 15.95 39.25 -4.36
C ALA A 2 15.85 37.74 -4.10
N TYR A 3 15.31 36.99 -5.06
CA TYR A 3 15.39 35.54 -5.06
C TYR A 3 16.82 35.17 -5.43
N THR A 4 17.61 34.73 -4.45
CA THR A 4 18.89 34.08 -4.75
C THR A 4 18.59 32.85 -5.59
N THR A 5 19.18 32.79 -6.77
CA THR A 5 19.02 31.64 -7.66
C THR A 5 19.75 30.43 -7.06
N PHE A 6 19.26 29.22 -7.32
CA PHE A 6 19.95 27.99 -6.87
C PHE A 6 21.43 27.97 -7.29
N GLN A 7 21.75 28.58 -8.43
CA GLN A 7 23.11 28.73 -8.94
C GLN A 7 24.01 29.57 -8.02
N GLU A 8 23.50 30.68 -7.46
CA GLU A 8 24.27 31.54 -6.54
C GLU A 8 24.55 30.80 -5.23
N TRP A 9 23.52 30.15 -4.67
CA TRP A 9 23.70 29.30 -3.49
C TRP A 9 24.69 28.15 -3.75
N TYR A 10 24.61 27.50 -4.91
CA TYR A 10 25.50 26.40 -5.27
C TYR A 10 26.95 26.85 -5.45
N ASN A 11 27.18 28.06 -5.96
CA ASN A 11 28.52 28.62 -6.13
C ASN A 11 29.13 29.11 -4.80
N GLU A 12 28.30 29.52 -3.84
CA GLU A 12 28.72 29.90 -2.50
C GLU A 12 28.80 28.71 -1.53
N ALA A 13 28.17 27.59 -1.86
CA ALA A 13 28.18 26.38 -1.04
C ALA A 13 29.56 25.72 -1.09
N ASP A 14 30.18 25.58 0.07
CA ASP A 14 31.42 24.83 0.20
C ASP A 14 31.14 23.33 0.09
N MET A 15 31.49 22.75 -1.06
CA MET A 15 31.20 21.36 -1.37
C MET A 15 32.37 20.49 -0.94
N PRO A 16 32.12 19.35 -0.27
CA PRO A 16 33.20 18.44 0.11
C PRO A 16 33.97 18.01 -1.13
N THR A 17 35.30 18.00 -1.01
CA THR A 17 36.21 17.65 -2.10
C THR A 17 36.62 16.19 -1.99
N ARG A 18 36.75 15.52 -3.13
CA ARG A 18 37.18 14.12 -3.18
C ARG A 18 38.70 14.09 -3.32
N ALA A 19 39.40 13.55 -2.31
CA ALA A 19 40.84 13.38 -2.36
C ALA A 19 41.24 12.14 -3.17
N GLU A 20 42.53 12.02 -3.49
CA GLU A 20 43.11 10.92 -4.29
C GLU A 20 42.94 9.54 -3.63
N ASP A 21 42.77 9.49 -2.30
CA ASP A 21 42.48 8.28 -1.53
C ASP A 21 41.02 7.79 -1.69
N GLY A 22 40.22 8.51 -2.49
CA GLY A 22 38.83 8.21 -2.79
C GLY A 22 37.84 8.63 -1.71
N LYS A 23 38.28 9.24 -0.60
CA LYS A 23 37.42 9.74 0.47
C LYS A 23 37.01 11.20 0.20
N TRP A 24 35.85 11.56 0.73
CA TRP A 24 35.34 12.92 0.71
C TRP A 24 35.82 13.64 1.96
N TYR A 25 36.34 14.86 1.79
CA TYR A 25 36.79 15.72 2.87
C TYR A 25 36.02 17.02 2.81
N ASP A 26 35.71 17.55 3.98
CA ASP A 26 35.21 18.91 4.12
C ASP A 26 36.36 19.88 3.75
N ALA A 27 36.09 20.81 2.84
CA ALA A 27 37.10 21.71 2.29
C ALA A 27 37.54 22.80 3.29
N GLU A 28 36.70 23.15 4.27
CA GLU A 28 37.03 24.14 5.30
C GLU A 28 37.86 23.53 6.44
N THR A 29 37.50 22.32 6.88
CA THR A 29 38.09 21.70 8.08
C THR A 29 39.16 20.64 7.79
N GLY A 30 39.23 20.14 6.55
CA GLY A 30 40.11 19.03 6.17
C GLY A 30 39.73 17.70 6.84
N LEU A 31 38.57 17.62 7.50
CA LEU A 31 38.09 16.42 8.16
C LEU A 31 37.42 15.48 7.13
N PRO A 32 37.65 14.16 7.24
CA PRO A 32 36.98 13.20 6.37
C PRO A 32 35.47 13.22 6.64
N TYR A 33 34.68 13.42 5.57
CA TYR A 33 33.24 13.27 5.61
C TYR A 33 32.90 11.80 5.93
N GLN A 34 32.44 11.55 7.16
CA GLN A 34 31.92 10.27 7.58
C GLN A 34 30.40 10.33 7.56
N PRO A 35 29.71 9.77 6.54
CA PRO A 35 28.27 9.68 6.59
C PRO A 35 27.91 8.76 7.75
N VAL A 36 27.32 9.33 8.81
CA VAL A 36 26.77 8.53 9.92
C VAL A 36 25.49 7.86 9.41
N VAL A 37 25.65 6.75 8.70
CA VAL A 37 24.52 5.92 8.28
C VAL A 37 23.99 5.19 9.51
N LYS A 38 23.09 5.83 10.26
CA LYS A 38 22.37 5.16 11.34
C LYS A 38 21.59 3.99 10.74
N LYS A 39 22.07 2.75 10.95
CA LYS A 39 21.33 1.54 10.57
C LYS A 39 20.02 1.51 11.37
N VAL A 40 18.92 1.89 10.72
CA VAL A 40 17.58 1.78 11.31
C VAL A 40 17.21 0.31 11.36
N VAL A 41 17.41 -0.33 12.52
CA VAL A 41 16.93 -1.69 12.77
C VAL A 41 15.40 -1.64 12.84
N ARG A 42 14.72 -2.22 11.84
CA ARG A 42 13.26 -2.30 11.85
C ARG A 42 12.82 -3.25 12.96
N LYS A 43 12.06 -2.74 13.93
CA LYS A 43 11.46 -3.56 14.99
C LYS A 43 10.50 -4.58 14.37
N SER A 44 10.71 -5.86 14.69
CA SER A 44 9.78 -6.93 14.33
C SER A 44 8.50 -6.84 15.15
N VAL A 45 7.41 -7.42 14.64
CA VAL A 45 6.16 -7.62 15.39
C VAL A 45 6.36 -8.60 16.55
N SER A 46 5.50 -8.52 17.57
CA SER A 46 5.45 -9.40 18.74
C SER A 46 5.30 -10.90 18.39
N SER A 47 5.62 -11.77 19.34
CA SER A 47 5.39 -13.23 19.23
C SER A 47 3.93 -13.56 18.96
N ASP A 48 3.02 -12.87 19.64
CA ASP A 48 1.57 -13.11 19.55
C ASP A 48 1.06 -12.80 18.14
N ALA A 49 1.50 -11.68 17.58
CA ALA A 49 1.18 -11.31 16.19
C ALA A 49 1.73 -12.34 15.18
N LYS A 50 2.85 -13.00 15.47
CA LYS A 50 3.34 -14.13 14.64
C LYS A 50 2.44 -15.36 14.79
N GLY A 51 1.92 -15.63 15.99
CA GLY A 51 0.95 -16.69 16.24
C GLY A 51 -0.36 -16.49 15.50
N PHE A 52 -0.95 -15.29 15.60
CA PHE A 52 -2.16 -14.92 14.86
C PHE A 52 -1.97 -15.04 13.35
N ARG A 53 -0.79 -14.66 12.84
CA ARG A 53 -0.45 -14.85 11.43
C ARG A 53 -0.37 -16.32 11.04
N ALA A 54 0.19 -17.17 11.90
CA ALA A 54 0.34 -18.59 11.60
C ALA A 54 -1.03 -19.26 11.37
N TYR A 55 -2.07 -18.83 12.09
CA TYR A 55 -3.45 -19.24 11.86
C TYR A 55 -3.93 -18.83 10.46
N ALA A 56 -3.84 -17.54 10.12
CA ALA A 56 -4.25 -17.04 8.80
C ALA A 56 -3.49 -17.70 7.63
N LYS A 57 -2.24 -18.13 7.86
CA LYS A 57 -1.40 -18.80 6.86
C LYS A 57 -1.99 -20.15 6.42
N GLN A 58 -2.75 -20.83 7.28
CA GLN A 58 -3.43 -22.10 6.94
C GLN A 58 -4.45 -21.91 5.80
N PHE A 59 -5.03 -20.71 5.70
CA PHE A 59 -6.01 -20.33 4.68
C PHE A 59 -5.39 -19.53 3.52
N GLY A 60 -4.06 -19.59 3.35
CA GLY A 60 -3.34 -18.85 2.31
C GLY A 60 -3.06 -17.37 2.63
N GLY A 61 -3.34 -16.92 3.87
CA GLY A 61 -3.07 -15.56 4.31
C GLY A 61 -1.58 -15.25 4.42
N VAL A 62 -1.18 -14.04 4.00
CA VAL A 62 0.20 -13.55 4.10
C VAL A 62 0.36 -12.53 5.24
N ALA A 63 1.60 -12.08 5.45
CA ALA A 63 1.91 -11.04 6.42
C ALA A 63 1.28 -9.70 6.00
N LEU A 64 0.63 -9.01 6.95
CA LEU A 64 -0.01 -7.74 6.67
C LEU A 64 1.00 -6.63 6.33
N THR A 65 0.58 -5.68 5.50
CA THR A 65 1.30 -4.44 5.17
C THR A 65 0.81 -3.28 6.05
N GLY A 66 1.67 -2.31 6.37
CA GLY A 66 1.39 -1.22 7.31
C GLY A 66 2.52 -0.98 8.32
N SER A 67 2.32 -0.06 9.28
CA SER A 67 3.26 0.15 10.39
C SER A 67 3.26 -1.03 11.37
N THR A 68 4.32 -1.22 12.16
CA THR A 68 4.42 -2.34 13.12
C THR A 68 3.22 -2.40 14.08
N LYS A 69 2.81 -1.25 14.65
CA LYS A 69 1.65 -1.17 15.54
C LYS A 69 0.34 -1.54 14.84
N GLN A 70 0.14 -1.06 13.61
CA GLN A 70 -1.04 -1.43 12.82
C GLN A 70 -1.07 -2.91 12.52
N LYS A 71 0.06 -3.52 12.18
CA LYS A 71 0.15 -4.96 11.92
C LYS A 71 -0.22 -5.76 13.16
N GLU A 72 0.34 -5.43 14.33
CA GLU A 72 0.03 -6.17 15.57
C GLU A 72 -1.46 -6.14 15.91
N TRP A 73 -2.08 -4.96 15.81
CA TRP A 73 -3.50 -4.80 16.07
C TRP A 73 -4.37 -5.51 15.01
N ALA A 74 -4.05 -5.33 13.73
CA ALA A 74 -4.80 -5.91 12.62
C ALA A 74 -4.68 -7.44 12.57
N GLU A 75 -3.52 -8.02 12.92
CA GLU A 75 -3.35 -9.48 13.00
C GLU A 75 -4.24 -10.08 14.09
N LYS A 76 -4.40 -9.39 15.23
CA LYS A 76 -5.32 -9.80 16.29
C LYS A 76 -6.78 -9.76 15.80
N ILE A 77 -7.21 -8.66 15.19
CA ILE A 77 -8.58 -8.53 14.63
C ILE A 77 -8.83 -9.61 13.57
N ARG A 78 -7.88 -9.80 12.64
CA ARG A 78 -7.94 -10.84 11.61
C ARG A 78 -8.13 -12.21 12.21
N TYR A 79 -7.36 -12.56 13.24
CA TYR A 79 -7.49 -13.84 13.93
C TYR A 79 -8.87 -14.00 14.58
N GLU A 80 -9.34 -13.00 15.32
CA GLU A 80 -10.66 -13.02 15.98
C GLU A 80 -11.83 -13.20 15.00
N ILE A 81 -11.68 -12.72 13.77
CA ILE A 81 -12.65 -12.91 12.69
C ILE A 81 -12.50 -14.31 12.08
N LEU A 82 -11.29 -14.71 11.69
CA LEU A 82 -11.07 -15.97 10.98
C LEU A 82 -11.41 -17.21 11.82
N VAL A 83 -11.28 -17.14 13.15
CA VAL A 83 -11.71 -18.23 14.05
C VAL A 83 -13.23 -18.45 14.03
N LYS A 84 -14.00 -17.44 13.60
CA LYS A 84 -15.46 -17.51 13.49
C LYS A 84 -15.95 -17.86 12.08
N CYS A 85 -15.04 -17.96 11.12
CA CYS A 85 -15.34 -18.38 9.75
C CYS A 85 -15.22 -19.90 9.62
N ASP A 86 -15.94 -20.49 8.68
CA ASP A 86 -15.58 -21.80 8.16
C ASP A 86 -14.31 -21.71 7.26
N ASP A 87 -13.74 -22.86 6.93
CA ASP A 87 -12.49 -22.94 6.14
C ASP A 87 -12.64 -22.31 4.74
N GLU A 88 -13.81 -22.43 4.12
CA GLU A 88 -14.09 -21.88 2.79
C GLU A 88 -14.15 -20.35 2.82
N GLN A 89 -14.87 -19.81 3.80
CA GLN A 89 -14.97 -18.38 4.08
C GLN A 89 -13.61 -17.78 4.42
N ALA A 90 -12.85 -18.43 5.31
CA ALA A 90 -11.52 -17.98 5.70
C ALA A 90 -10.56 -17.93 4.51
N THR A 91 -10.58 -18.96 3.65
CA THR A 91 -9.79 -19.03 2.41
C THR A 91 -10.20 -17.95 1.42
N ALA A 92 -11.52 -17.73 1.25
CA ALA A 92 -12.03 -16.69 0.38
C ALA A 92 -11.63 -15.28 0.87
N ILE A 93 -11.69 -15.01 2.17
CA ILE A 93 -11.27 -13.73 2.74
C ILE A 93 -9.77 -13.51 2.53
N CYS A 94 -8.94 -14.52 2.78
CA CYS A 94 -7.49 -14.40 2.69
C CYS A 94 -6.95 -14.28 1.26
N ALA A 95 -7.71 -14.72 0.25
CA ALA A 95 -7.30 -14.65 -1.15
C ALA A 95 -7.43 -13.26 -1.79
N LEU A 96 -8.13 -12.30 -1.17
CA LEU A 96 -8.26 -10.94 -1.70
C LEU A 96 -7.06 -10.06 -1.30
N ALA A 97 -6.39 -9.40 -2.25
CA ALA A 97 -5.21 -8.57 -1.96
C ALA A 97 -5.47 -7.44 -0.95
N LEU A 98 -6.69 -6.90 -0.91
CA LEU A 98 -7.07 -5.84 0.03
C LEU A 98 -6.98 -6.29 1.49
N THR A 99 -7.27 -7.57 1.77
CA THR A 99 -7.21 -8.14 3.13
C THR A 99 -5.76 -8.38 3.60
N GLN A 100 -4.77 -8.09 2.76
CA GLN A 100 -3.35 -8.07 3.13
C GLN A 100 -2.90 -6.71 3.69
N LYS A 101 -3.76 -5.68 3.64
CA LYS A 101 -3.49 -4.37 4.26
C LYS A 101 -3.99 -4.37 5.70
N SER A 102 -3.19 -3.85 6.63
CA SER A 102 -3.62 -3.69 8.03
C SER A 102 -4.82 -2.74 8.15
N THR A 103 -4.93 -1.77 7.24
CA THR A 103 -6.03 -0.79 7.22
C THR A 103 -7.39 -1.43 6.97
N PHE A 104 -7.47 -2.48 6.15
CA PHE A 104 -8.73 -3.20 5.91
C PHE A 104 -9.33 -3.71 7.22
N TRP A 105 -8.54 -4.48 7.98
CA TRP A 105 -8.98 -5.05 9.25
C TRP A 105 -9.31 -3.99 10.30
N ILE A 106 -8.55 -2.89 10.32
CA ILE A 106 -8.79 -1.80 11.26
C ILE A 106 -10.08 -1.05 10.92
N ASN A 107 -10.33 -0.75 9.64
CA ASN A 107 -11.51 -0.01 9.20
C ASN A 107 -12.79 -0.80 9.49
N PHE A 108 -12.77 -2.12 9.27
CA PHE A 108 -13.93 -3.00 9.43
C PHE A 108 -13.91 -3.84 10.72
N ARG A 109 -13.14 -3.43 11.73
CA ARG A 109 -12.94 -4.18 12.99
C ARG A 109 -14.22 -4.49 13.78
N ASN A 110 -15.27 -3.70 13.56
CA ASN A 110 -16.55 -3.85 14.26
C ASN A 110 -17.54 -4.73 13.48
N GLU A 111 -17.18 -5.18 12.28
CA GLU A 111 -18.02 -6.05 11.46
C GLU A 111 -17.91 -7.51 11.93
N SER A 112 -19.00 -8.25 11.79
CA SER A 112 -19.01 -9.70 12.02
C SER A 112 -18.24 -10.45 10.93
N ALA A 113 -17.91 -11.72 11.19
CA ALA A 113 -17.26 -12.58 10.21
C ALA A 113 -18.07 -12.70 8.90
N GLU A 114 -19.40 -12.82 9.02
CA GLU A 114 -20.32 -12.87 7.89
C GLU A 114 -20.34 -11.56 7.09
N GLN A 115 -20.34 -10.41 7.79
CA GLN A 115 -20.29 -9.09 7.15
C GLN A 115 -18.98 -8.90 6.37
N ILE A 116 -17.84 -9.30 6.95
CA ILE A 116 -16.53 -9.26 6.29
C ILE A 116 -16.51 -10.17 5.07
N PHE A 117 -17.04 -11.39 5.18
CA PHE A 117 -17.12 -12.32 4.05
C PHE A 117 -17.96 -11.74 2.91
N ASN A 118 -19.17 -11.26 3.23
CA ASN A 118 -20.06 -10.63 2.25
C ASN A 118 -19.39 -9.43 1.58
N ARG A 119 -18.71 -8.59 2.35
CA ARG A 119 -17.94 -7.45 1.83
C ARG A 119 -16.84 -7.91 0.88
N VAL A 120 -16.06 -8.94 1.23
CA VAL A 120 -15.02 -9.48 0.33
C VAL A 120 -15.64 -9.99 -0.97
N CYS A 121 -16.80 -10.66 -0.90
CA CYS A 121 -17.54 -11.10 -2.08
C CYS A 121 -18.02 -9.92 -2.94
N GLU A 122 -18.53 -8.86 -2.34
CA GLU A 122 -18.93 -7.63 -3.03
C GLU A 122 -17.74 -6.92 -3.68
N ILE A 123 -16.61 -6.78 -2.97
CA ILE A 123 -15.39 -6.20 -3.53
C ILE A 123 -14.93 -7.00 -4.74
N ARG A 124 -14.95 -8.34 -4.67
CA ARG A 124 -14.61 -9.20 -5.81
C ARG A 124 -15.54 -8.97 -7.01
N LYS A 125 -16.83 -8.78 -6.78
CA LYS A 125 -17.80 -8.44 -7.83
C LYS A 125 -17.48 -7.06 -8.43
N ALA A 126 -17.25 -6.06 -7.58
CA ALA A 126 -16.89 -4.71 -8.01
C ALA A 126 -15.60 -4.68 -8.84
N ILE A 127 -14.56 -5.43 -8.44
CA ILE A 127 -13.31 -5.56 -9.23
C ILE A 127 -13.60 -6.13 -10.63
N LYS A 128 -14.49 -7.13 -10.75
CA LYS A 128 -14.89 -7.68 -12.06
C LYS A 128 -15.64 -6.64 -12.89
N GLU A 129 -16.55 -5.87 -12.28
CA GLU A 129 -17.28 -4.79 -12.95
C GLU A 129 -16.32 -3.69 -13.44
N VAL A 130 -15.41 -3.23 -12.59
CA VAL A 130 -14.37 -2.24 -12.94
C VAL A 130 -13.51 -2.75 -14.09
N ASN A 131 -13.02 -3.99 -14.04
CA ASN A 131 -12.20 -4.54 -15.12
C ASN A 131 -12.98 -4.69 -16.44
N LYS A 132 -14.27 -5.03 -16.37
CA LYS A 132 -15.14 -5.09 -17.55
C LYS A 132 -15.35 -3.70 -18.15
N ALA A 133 -15.71 -2.71 -17.32
CA ALA A 133 -15.92 -1.33 -17.75
C ALA A 133 -14.63 -0.69 -18.29
N ARG A 134 -13.49 -0.97 -17.64
CA ARG A 134 -12.17 -0.54 -18.10
C ARG A 134 -11.86 -1.03 -19.50
N ARG A 135 -12.07 -2.33 -19.77
CA ARG A 135 -11.84 -2.91 -21.12
C ARG A 135 -12.76 -2.30 -22.16
N ALA A 136 -14.03 -2.03 -21.82
CA ALA A 136 -14.96 -1.36 -22.72
C ALA A 136 -14.49 0.06 -23.03
N TYR A 137 -14.02 0.80 -22.02
CA TYR A 137 -13.48 2.14 -22.19
C TYR A 137 -12.18 2.16 -23.00
N GLU A 138 -11.25 1.25 -22.72
CA GLU A 138 -10.02 1.08 -23.50
C GLU A 138 -10.31 0.73 -24.97
N ALA A 139 -11.41 0.04 -25.27
CA ALA A 139 -11.83 -0.26 -26.65
C ALA A 139 -12.37 0.97 -27.40
N THR A 140 -12.68 2.07 -26.72
CA THR A 140 -13.06 3.35 -27.36
C THR A 140 -11.86 4.20 -27.75
N ALA A 141 -10.64 3.73 -27.47
CA ALA A 141 -9.42 4.46 -27.81
C ALA A 141 -9.30 4.67 -29.32
N ASP A 142 -8.87 5.87 -29.72
CA ASP A 142 -8.60 6.19 -31.12
C ASP A 142 -7.35 5.46 -31.65
N GLU A 143 -7.02 5.66 -32.93
CA GLU A 143 -5.85 5.05 -33.58
C GLU A 143 -4.51 5.45 -32.91
N ARG A 144 -4.50 6.49 -32.07
CA ARG A 144 -3.34 6.96 -31.31
C ARG A 144 -3.35 6.46 -29.86
N GLY A 145 -4.37 5.71 -29.46
CA GLY A 145 -4.55 5.16 -28.12
C GLY A 145 -5.15 6.14 -27.10
N PHE A 146 -5.70 7.28 -27.53
CA PHE A 146 -6.34 8.23 -26.63
C PHE A 146 -7.79 7.84 -26.37
N MET A 147 -8.16 7.73 -25.09
CA MET A 147 -9.52 7.47 -24.64
C MET A 147 -10.29 8.78 -24.43
N ASN A 148 -11.53 8.85 -24.89
CA ASN A 148 -12.37 10.05 -24.79
C ASN A 148 -13.26 10.03 -23.54
N LYS A 149 -13.17 11.09 -22.72
CA LYS A 149 -13.92 11.22 -21.47
C LYS A 149 -15.42 11.46 -21.64
N ASP A 150 -15.87 11.95 -22.79
CA ASP A 150 -17.28 12.25 -23.05
C ASP A 150 -18.09 11.03 -23.53
N THR A 151 -17.53 9.83 -23.35
CA THR A 151 -18.16 8.57 -23.77
C THR A 151 -19.00 7.96 -22.64
N ALA A 152 -20.06 7.23 -23.02
CA ALA A 152 -20.86 6.48 -22.05
C ALA A 152 -20.02 5.42 -21.31
N GLU A 153 -19.01 4.87 -21.99
CA GLU A 153 -18.05 3.91 -21.47
C GLU A 153 -17.15 4.51 -20.39
N CYS A 154 -16.70 5.77 -20.56
CA CYS A 154 -15.96 6.49 -19.52
C CYS A 154 -16.83 6.67 -18.27
N ALA A 155 -18.06 7.17 -18.43
CA ALA A 155 -19.00 7.37 -17.33
C ALA A 155 -19.32 6.06 -16.59
N ALA A 156 -19.49 4.95 -17.33
CA ALA A 156 -19.69 3.62 -16.75
C ALA A 156 -18.47 3.13 -15.97
N TYR A 157 -17.26 3.39 -16.46
CA TYR A 157 -16.01 3.07 -15.75
C TYR A 157 -15.87 3.88 -14.46
N GLU A 158 -16.13 5.19 -14.50
CA GLU A 158 -16.10 6.05 -13.32
C GLU A 158 -17.13 5.61 -12.26
N ALA A 159 -18.35 5.27 -12.67
CA ALA A 159 -19.37 4.75 -11.77
C ALA A 159 -18.96 3.42 -11.12
N ALA A 160 -18.37 2.50 -11.89
CA ALA A 160 -17.87 1.23 -11.38
C ALA A 160 -16.71 1.43 -10.37
N ILE A 161 -15.79 2.36 -10.66
CA ILE A 161 -14.71 2.72 -9.75
C ILE A 161 -15.27 3.30 -8.44
N LYS A 162 -16.22 4.22 -8.54
CA LYS A 162 -16.84 4.83 -7.36
C LYS A 162 -17.46 3.77 -6.44
N ARG A 163 -18.21 2.84 -7.03
CA ARG A 163 -18.79 1.69 -6.29
C ARG A 163 -17.71 0.82 -5.65
N TYR A 164 -16.61 0.55 -6.34
CA TYR A 164 -15.49 -0.21 -5.77
C TYR A 164 -14.93 0.47 -4.51
N TYR A 165 -14.67 1.78 -4.55
CA TYR A 165 -14.15 2.53 -3.40
C TYR A 165 -15.14 2.57 -2.22
N GLU A 166 -16.44 2.74 -2.50
CA GLU A 166 -17.50 2.70 -1.48
C GLU A 166 -17.51 1.36 -0.71
N VAL A 167 -17.38 0.23 -1.41
CA VAL A 167 -17.40 -1.09 -0.77
C VAL A 167 -16.05 -1.43 -0.12
N ALA A 168 -14.94 -0.97 -0.71
CA ALA A 168 -13.58 -1.19 -0.20
C ALA A 168 -13.26 -0.35 1.05
N GLY A 169 -14.01 0.74 1.29
CA GLY A 169 -13.75 1.68 2.39
C GLY A 169 -12.44 2.46 2.19
N GLU A 170 -12.13 2.79 0.94
CA GLU A 170 -10.98 3.57 0.49
C GLU A 170 -11.41 4.95 -0.03
#